data_AF-A0A7J2TVX9-F1
#
_entry.id   AF-A0A7J2TVX9-F1
#
_cell.length_a   1.000
_cell.length_b   1.000
_cell.length_c   1.000
_cell.angle_alpha   90.00
_cell.angle_beta   90.00
_cell.angle_gamma   90.00
#
_symmetry.space_group_name_H-M   'P 1'
#
loop_
_entity.id
_entity.type
_entity.pdbx_description
1 polymer ?
#
loop_
_entity_poly.entity_id
_entity_poly.type
_entity_poly.pdbx_seq_one_letter_code
_entity_poly.pdbx_strand_id
1 'polypeptide(L)'
;MSLNEKMSKEYTERKLEKIKNYEWINPNSKEAFLEYVKFKQTERITSRRLSRILDLFYHILKNFDYDFSKLTQKQANEIWNWIGSQKWKEWTKYTYSRIFKNFITWLNETYGLSIKTKEWKIPKPKTQ
;
A
#
# COMPACT_ATOMS: atom_id res chain seq x y z
N MET A 1 -22.92 14.99 -0.32
CA MET A 1 -21.44 14.95 -0.22
C MET A 1 -20.96 16.37 0.03
N SER A 2 -20.24 16.60 1.13
CA SER A 2 -19.72 17.91 1.50
C SER A 2 -18.60 18.37 0.56
N LEU A 3 -18.34 19.68 0.49
CA LEU A 3 -17.22 20.25 -0.30
C LEU A 3 -15.87 19.60 0.06
N ASN A 4 -15.65 19.34 1.34
CA ASN A 4 -14.43 18.67 1.84
C ASN A 4 -14.30 17.24 1.35
N GLU A 5 -15.39 16.48 1.31
CA GLU A 5 -15.40 15.12 0.76
C GLU A 5 -15.13 15.12 -0.75
N LYS A 6 -15.69 16.09 -1.48
CA LYS A 6 -15.45 16.25 -2.92
C LYS A 6 -13.98 16.54 -3.20
N MET A 7 -13.38 17.51 -2.52
CA MET A 7 -11.95 17.83 -2.69
C MET A 7 -11.03 16.66 -2.31
N SER A 8 -11.35 15.93 -1.24
CA SER A 8 -10.57 14.76 -0.84
C SER A 8 -10.65 13.63 -1.87
N LYS A 9 -11.81 13.45 -2.51
CA LYS A 9 -12.00 12.48 -3.58
C LYS A 9 -11.17 12.85 -4.82
N GLU A 10 -11.31 14.09 -5.31
CA GLU A 10 -10.57 14.59 -6.47
C GLU A 10 -9.04 14.49 -6.27
N TYR A 11 -8.56 14.83 -5.08
CA TYR A 11 -7.14 14.71 -4.74
C TYR A 11 -6.64 13.26 -4.79
N THR A 12 -7.44 12.32 -4.30
CA THR A 12 -7.12 10.89 -4.31
C THR A 12 -7.12 10.34 -5.74
N GLU A 13 -8.08 10.74 -6.56
CA GLU A 13 -8.16 10.37 -7.98
C GLU A 13 -6.95 10.88 -8.76
N ARG A 14 -6.53 12.14 -8.55
CA ARG A 14 -5.32 12.69 -9.16
C ARG A 14 -4.05 11.91 -8.78
N LYS A 15 -3.95 11.44 -7.53
CA LYS A 15 -2.82 10.58 -7.11
C LYS A 15 -2.83 9.25 -7.83
N LEU A 16 -3.99 8.61 -7.90
CA LEU A 16 -4.14 7.33 -8.59
C LEU A 16 -3.77 7.47 -10.07
N GLU A 17 -4.22 8.55 -10.71
CA GLU A 17 -3.91 8.83 -12.11
C GLU A 17 -2.42 9.03 -12.34
N LYS A 18 -1.72 9.73 -11.44
CA LYS A 18 -0.25 9.84 -11.51
C LYS A 18 0.43 8.47 -11.47
N ILE A 19 -0.01 7.57 -10.58
CA ILE A 19 0.61 6.24 -10.45
C ILE A 19 0.42 5.41 -11.71
N LYS A 20 -0.76 5.46 -12.36
CA LYS A 20 -1.00 4.78 -13.64
C LYS A 20 -0.01 5.23 -14.71
N ASN A 21 0.23 6.54 -14.78
CA ASN A 21 1.02 7.17 -15.84
C ASN A 21 2.55 7.17 -15.58
N TYR A 22 3.04 6.65 -14.45
CA TYR A 22 4.49 6.54 -14.23
C TYR A 22 5.11 5.39 -15.02
N GLU A 23 5.81 5.70 -16.11
CA GLU A 23 6.44 4.71 -17.00
C GLU A 23 7.59 3.94 -16.35
N TRP A 24 8.28 4.56 -15.37
CA TRP A 24 9.42 3.95 -14.67
C TRP A 24 9.02 2.85 -13.68
N ILE A 25 7.73 2.69 -13.38
CA ILE A 25 7.24 1.64 -12.47
C ILE A 25 7.12 0.32 -13.23
N ASN A 26 7.67 -0.75 -12.66
CA ASN A 26 7.47 -2.13 -13.10
C ASN A 26 6.00 -2.40 -13.49
N PRO A 27 5.72 -2.82 -14.74
CA PRO A 27 4.36 -3.05 -15.20
C PRO A 27 3.58 -4.04 -14.33
N ASN A 28 4.20 -5.15 -13.91
CA ASN A 28 3.53 -6.20 -13.14
C ASN A 28 3.21 -5.74 -11.71
N SER A 29 4.12 -5.00 -11.06
CA SER A 29 3.80 -4.40 -9.76
C SER A 29 2.75 -3.32 -9.84
N LYS A 30 2.78 -2.51 -10.91
CA LYS A 30 1.75 -1.50 -11.14
C LYS A 30 0.39 -2.16 -11.33
N GLU A 31 0.30 -3.19 -12.15
CA GLU A 31 -0.93 -3.94 -12.41
C GLU A 31 -1.50 -4.53 -11.12
N ALA A 32 -0.71 -5.31 -10.38
CA ALA A 32 -1.15 -5.91 -9.12
C ALA A 32 -1.56 -4.85 -8.09
N PHE A 33 -0.84 -3.72 -8.02
CA PHE A 33 -1.24 -2.61 -7.16
C PHE A 33 -2.57 -1.97 -7.59
N LEU A 34 -2.78 -1.76 -8.88
CA LEU A 34 -4.02 -1.19 -9.41
C LEU A 34 -5.22 -2.13 -9.19
N GLU A 35 -5.02 -3.44 -9.30
CA GLU A 35 -6.02 -4.44 -8.93
C GLU A 35 -6.36 -4.38 -7.44
N TYR A 36 -5.36 -4.28 -6.57
CA TYR A 36 -5.59 -4.07 -5.14
C TYR A 36 -6.37 -2.78 -4.84
N VAL A 37 -6.05 -1.68 -5.54
CA VAL A 37 -6.79 -0.42 -5.41
C VAL A 37 -8.26 -0.60 -5.81
N LYS A 38 -8.53 -1.27 -6.93
CA LYS A 38 -9.91 -1.58 -7.37
C LYS A 38 -10.65 -2.42 -6.31
N PHE A 39 -10.00 -3.47 -5.79
CA PHE A 39 -10.55 -4.29 -4.71
C PHE A 39 -10.91 -3.43 -3.50
N LYS A 40 -10.00 -2.54 -3.05
CA LYS A 40 -10.28 -1.64 -1.91
C LYS A 40 -11.38 -0.60 -2.18
N GLN A 41 -11.53 -0.16 -3.43
CA GLN A 41 -12.67 0.68 -3.82
C GLN A 41 -14.00 -0.07 -3.73
N THR A 42 -14.04 -1.38 -4.05
CA THR A 42 -15.25 -2.21 -3.89
C THR A 42 -15.64 -2.42 -2.43
N GLU A 43 -14.69 -2.42 -1.50
CA GLU A 43 -14.93 -2.44 -0.05
C GLU A 43 -15.50 -1.12 0.51
N ARG A 44 -15.79 -0.12 -0.34
CA ARG A 44 -16.34 1.20 0.05
C ARG A 44 -15.49 1.92 1.11
N ILE A 45 -14.17 1.80 1.05
CA ILE A 45 -13.29 2.57 1.94
C ILE A 45 -13.39 4.09 1.63
N THR A 46 -13.13 4.91 2.64
CA THR A 46 -13.14 6.37 2.46
C THR A 46 -11.98 6.85 1.59
N SER A 47 -12.14 7.98 0.87
CA SER A 47 -11.08 8.60 0.07
C SER A 47 -9.80 8.83 0.89
N ARG A 48 -9.93 9.19 2.17
CA ARG A 48 -8.78 9.36 3.08
C ARG A 48 -8.02 8.05 3.33
N ARG A 49 -8.72 6.93 3.48
CA ARG A 49 -8.08 5.61 3.61
C ARG A 49 -7.41 5.22 2.30
N LEU A 50 -8.09 5.43 1.17
CA LEU A 50 -7.51 5.17 -0.15
C LEU A 50 -6.25 6.01 -0.40
N SER A 51 -6.26 7.32 -0.11
CA SER A 51 -5.06 8.17 -0.25
C SER A 51 -3.87 7.62 0.53
N ARG A 52 -4.07 7.10 1.76
CA ARG A 52 -2.98 6.52 2.55
C ARG A 52 -2.40 5.25 1.92
N ILE A 53 -3.24 4.46 1.24
CA ILE A 53 -2.79 3.32 0.44
C ILE A 53 -1.93 3.84 -0.70
N LEU A 54 -2.45 4.78 -1.51
CA LEU A 54 -1.70 5.36 -2.63
C LEU A 54 -0.35 5.96 -2.19
N ASP A 55 -0.32 6.65 -1.04
CA ASP A 55 0.89 7.26 -0.50
C ASP A 55 1.97 6.22 -0.15
N LEU A 56 1.59 5.15 0.56
CA LEU A 56 2.52 4.07 0.87
C LEU A 56 3.06 3.42 -0.40
N PHE A 57 2.17 3.06 -1.33
CA PHE A 57 2.58 2.34 -2.54
C PHE A 57 3.40 3.18 -3.49
N TYR A 58 3.14 4.49 -3.58
CA TYR A 58 4.04 5.38 -4.31
C TYR A 58 5.47 5.28 -3.78
N HIS A 59 5.65 5.25 -2.45
CA HIS A 59 6.99 5.08 -1.88
C HIS A 59 7.57 3.68 -2.12
N ILE A 60 6.77 2.61 -2.01
CA ILE A 60 7.26 1.24 -2.27
C ILE A 60 7.69 1.11 -3.73
N LEU A 61 6.82 1.47 -4.68
CA LEU A 61 7.10 1.37 -6.11
C LEU A 61 8.33 2.19 -6.51
N LYS A 62 8.56 3.34 -5.86
CA LYS A 62 9.77 4.17 -6.06
C LYS A 62 11.07 3.52 -5.59
N ASN A 63 11.03 2.66 -4.57
CA ASN A 63 12.23 2.10 -3.95
C ASN A 63 12.47 0.62 -4.30
N PHE A 64 11.45 -0.08 -4.81
CA PHE A 64 11.50 -1.50 -5.06
C PHE A 64 10.93 -1.81 -6.45
N ASP A 65 11.80 -2.28 -7.35
CA ASP A 65 11.44 -2.78 -8.67
C ASP A 65 11.13 -4.28 -8.63
N TYR A 66 10.19 -4.66 -7.77
CA TYR A 66 9.76 -6.06 -7.64
C TYR A 66 8.59 -6.34 -8.58
N ASP A 67 8.24 -7.61 -8.74
CA ASP A 67 6.99 -8.06 -9.35
C ASP A 67 6.09 -8.54 -8.21
N PHE A 68 5.06 -7.75 -7.86
CA PHE A 68 4.16 -8.08 -6.76
C PHE A 68 3.34 -9.35 -7.00
N SER A 69 3.09 -9.74 -8.26
CA SER A 69 2.37 -10.98 -8.59
C SER A 69 3.19 -12.24 -8.26
N LYS A 70 4.51 -12.10 -8.09
CA LYS A 70 5.46 -13.18 -7.82
C LYS A 70 6.36 -12.84 -6.62
N LEU A 71 5.84 -12.05 -5.69
CA LEU A 71 6.63 -11.53 -4.57
C LEU A 71 7.13 -12.67 -3.68
N THR A 72 8.44 -12.72 -3.44
CA THR A 72 9.04 -13.72 -2.54
C THR A 72 8.96 -13.29 -1.08
N GLN A 73 9.07 -14.25 -0.15
CA GLN A 73 9.15 -13.96 1.30
C GLN A 73 10.28 -12.97 1.63
N LYS A 74 11.44 -13.12 0.97
CA LYS A 74 12.60 -12.25 1.18
C LYS A 74 12.28 -10.81 0.80
N GLN A 75 11.75 -10.60 -0.41
CA GLN A 75 11.36 -9.28 -0.91
C GLN A 75 10.27 -8.64 -0.04
N ALA A 76 9.27 -9.43 0.38
CA ALA A 76 8.22 -8.94 1.28
C ALA A 76 8.79 -8.49 2.64
N ASN A 77 9.74 -9.24 3.20
CA ASN A 77 10.43 -8.88 4.44
C ASN A 77 11.31 -7.63 4.27
N GLU A 78 11.96 -7.44 3.13
CA GLU A 78 12.74 -6.23 2.84
C GLU A 78 11.86 -4.98 2.83
N ILE A 79 10.71 -5.02 2.15
CA ILE A 79 9.75 -3.92 2.15
C ILE A 79 9.21 -3.68 3.58
N TRP A 80 8.85 -4.74 4.30
CA TRP A 80 8.38 -4.64 5.69
C TRP A 80 9.40 -3.94 6.60
N ASN A 81 10.66 -4.37 6.55
CA ASN A 81 11.74 -3.80 7.34
C ASN A 81 12.02 -2.35 6.94
N TRP A 82 11.98 -2.06 5.64
CA TRP A 82 12.14 -0.70 5.12
C TRP A 82 11.03 0.24 5.61
N ILE A 83 9.77 -0.19 5.66
CA ILE A 83 8.65 0.58 6.24
C ILE A 83 8.96 0.92 7.72
N GLY A 84 9.46 -0.07 8.47
CA GLY A 84 9.81 0.08 9.89
C GLY A 84 10.97 1.06 10.12
N SER A 85 11.94 1.10 9.22
CA SER A 85 13.15 1.94 9.35
C SER A 85 12.96 3.40 8.95
N GLN A 86 11.87 3.76 8.26
CA GLN A 86 11.62 5.15 7.83
C GLN A 86 11.53 6.13 9.01
N LYS A 87 11.82 7.41 8.79
CA LYS A 87 11.68 8.46 9.82
C LYS A 87 10.26 9.02 9.96
N TRP A 88 9.24 8.23 9.61
CA TRP A 88 7.84 8.62 9.74
C TRP A 88 7.36 8.66 11.19
N LYS A 89 6.34 9.48 11.48
CA LYS A 89 5.64 9.50 12.78
C LYS A 89 5.15 8.09 13.13
N GLU A 90 5.12 7.73 14.42
CA GLU A 90 4.71 6.40 14.88
C GLU A 90 3.35 5.97 14.30
N TRP A 91 2.35 6.86 14.34
CA TRP A 91 1.03 6.62 13.76
C TRP A 91 1.04 6.36 12.25
N THR A 92 1.98 6.98 11.52
CA THR A 92 2.15 6.75 10.08
C THR A 92 2.75 5.37 9.85
N LYS A 93 3.80 4.99 10.59
CA LYS A 93 4.37 3.63 10.54
C LYS A 93 3.32 2.57 10.86
N TYR A 94 2.58 2.74 11.96
CA TYR A 94 1.49 1.85 12.35
C TYR A 94 0.48 1.67 11.20
N THR A 95 0.05 2.78 10.60
CA THR A 95 -0.93 2.76 9.51
C THR A 95 -0.36 2.06 8.27
N TYR A 96 0.87 2.38 7.88
CA TYR A 96 1.50 1.82 6.68
C TYR A 96 1.83 0.34 6.84
N SER A 97 2.32 -0.08 8.00
CA SER A 97 2.50 -1.49 8.33
C SER A 97 1.19 -2.28 8.21
N ARG A 98 0.06 -1.71 8.66
CA ARG A 98 -1.25 -2.35 8.49
C ARG A 98 -1.67 -2.45 7.02
N ILE A 99 -1.49 -1.38 6.26
CA ILE A 99 -1.81 -1.37 4.82
C ILE A 99 -0.99 -2.42 4.09
N PHE A 100 0.32 -2.49 4.35
CA PHE A 100 1.21 -3.45 3.68
C PHE A 100 0.87 -4.89 4.07
N LYS A 101 0.60 -5.16 5.35
CA LYS A 101 0.18 -6.50 5.79
C LYS A 101 -1.13 -6.94 5.12
N ASN A 102 -2.12 -6.05 5.02
CA ASN A 102 -3.37 -6.32 4.31
C ASN A 102 -3.15 -6.58 2.81
N PHE A 103 -2.23 -5.85 2.18
CA PHE A 103 -1.88 -6.09 0.79
C PHE A 103 -1.25 -7.47 0.58
N ILE A 104 -0.35 -7.89 1.48
CA ILE A 104 0.29 -9.22 1.40
C ILE A 104 -0.75 -10.33 1.60
N THR A 105 -1.70 -10.15 2.52
CA THR A 105 -2.85 -11.07 2.65
C THR A 105 -3.62 -11.16 1.33
N TRP A 106 -3.95 -10.02 0.72
CA TRP A 106 -4.65 -10.00 -0.56
C TRP A 106 -3.83 -10.64 -1.70
N LEU A 107 -2.52 -10.44 -1.74
CA LEU A 107 -1.65 -11.10 -2.74
C LEU A 107 -1.61 -12.62 -2.57
N ASN A 108 -1.56 -13.11 -1.33
CA ASN A 108 -1.64 -14.54 -1.05
C ASN A 108 -2.97 -15.13 -1.55
N GLU A 109 -4.08 -14.44 -1.33
CA GLU A 109 -5.41 -14.87 -1.76
C GLU A 109 -5.61 -14.79 -3.28
N THR A 110 -5.07 -13.74 -3.92
CA THR A 110 -5.32 -13.44 -5.34
C THR A 110 -4.37 -14.16 -6.28
N TYR A 111 -3.08 -14.23 -5.93
CA TYR A 111 -2.04 -14.82 -6.77
C TYR A 111 -1.51 -16.16 -6.21
N GLY A 112 -2.11 -16.69 -5.14
CA GLY A 112 -1.69 -17.95 -4.53
C GLY A 112 -0.31 -17.88 -3.87
N LEU A 113 0.15 -16.68 -3.48
CA LEU A 113 1.41 -16.52 -2.76
C LEU A 113 1.32 -17.14 -1.36
N SER A 114 2.49 -17.49 -0.81
CA SER A 114 2.61 -18.12 0.52
C SER A 114 3.48 -17.29 1.45
N ILE A 115 3.31 -15.97 1.44
CA ILE A 115 4.09 -15.06 2.28
C ILE A 115 3.56 -15.08 3.71
N LYS A 116 4.42 -15.44 4.65
CA LYS A 116 4.13 -15.49 6.08
C LYS A 116 4.28 -14.10 6.70
N THR A 117 3.22 -13.62 7.33
CA THR A 117 3.17 -12.29 8.00
C THR A 117 2.94 -12.37 9.51
N LYS A 118 2.89 -13.57 10.09
CA LYS A 118 2.59 -13.80 11.51
C LYS A 118 3.61 -13.12 12.43
N GLU A 119 4.88 -13.12 12.04
CA GLU A 119 6.00 -12.57 12.81
C GLU A 119 6.11 -11.04 12.70
N TRP A 120 5.42 -10.43 11.74
CA TRP A 120 5.41 -8.99 11.54
C TRP A 120 4.65 -8.28 12.66
N LYS A 121 5.41 -7.75 13.61
CA LYS A 121 4.91 -6.95 14.74
C LYS A 121 4.66 -5.51 14.29
N ILE A 122 3.38 -5.14 14.17
CA ILE A 122 3.00 -3.77 13.88
C ILE A 122 3.36 -2.90 15.09
N PRO A 123 4.19 -1.85 14.95
CA PRO A 123 4.56 -0.99 16.06
C PRO A 123 3.32 -0.26 16.58
N LYS A 124 2.90 -0.55 17.82
CA LYS A 124 1.80 0.18 18.45
C LYS A 124 2.32 1.56 18.86
N PRO A 125 1.65 2.65 18.46
CA PRO A 125 2.01 3.98 18.91
C PRO A 125 1.79 4.08 20.43
N LYS A 126 2.66 4.79 21.13
CA LYS A 126 2.43 5.10 22.54
C LYS A 126 1.35 6.18 22.61
N THR A 127 0.27 5.91 23.33
CA THR A 127 -0.66 6.97 23.75
C THR A 127 0.08 7.88 24.72
N GLN A 128 0.20 9.17 24.36
CA GLN A 128 0.52 10.23 25.32
C GLN A 128 -0.63 10.37 26.32
#